data_AF-A0A920NA36-F1
#
_entry.id   AF-A0A920NA36-F1
#
_cell.length_a   1.000
_cell.length_b   1.000
_cell.length_c   1.000
_cell.angle_alpha   90.00
_cell.angle_beta   90.00
_cell.angle_gamma   90.00
#
_symmetry.space_group_name_H-M   'P 1'
#
loop_
_entity.id
_entity.type
_entity.pdbx_description
1 polymer ?
#
loop_
_entity_poly.entity_id
_entity_poly.type
_entity_poly.pdbx_seq_one_letter_code
_entity_poly.pdbx_strand_id
1 'polypeptide(L)' 'MKITKVESLPVDRFLFVKIYTDEGIVGYGESGAWGVFEPSASAIDKFGRYL' A
#
# COMPACT_ATOMS: atom_id res chain seq x y z
N MET A 1 6.97 -16.30 5.96
CA MET A 1 5.98 -15.60 5.14
C MET A 1 5.15 -14.69 6.02
N LYS A 2 5.69 -13.51 6.30
CA LYS A 2 5.09 -12.43 7.07
C LYS A 2 5.28 -11.13 6.31
N ILE A 3 4.31 -10.23 6.42
CA ILE A 3 4.44 -8.87 5.89
C ILE A 3 5.38 -8.09 6.82
N THR A 4 6.30 -7.33 6.24
CA THR A 4 7.29 -6.54 6.99
C THR A 4 7.12 -5.05 6.79
N LYS A 5 6.51 -4.65 5.66
CA LYS A 5 6.19 -3.26 5.36
C LYS A 5 5.06 -3.19 4.35
N VAL A 6 4.15 -2.25 4.57
CA VAL A 6 3.14 -1.83 3.60
C VAL A 6 3.25 -0.32 3.48
N GLU A 7 3.32 0.18 2.25
CA GLU A 7 3.36 1.63 1.99
C GLU A 7 2.48 2.01 0.81
N SER A 8 1.80 3.14 0.94
CA SER A 8 1.11 3.79 -0.16
C SER A 8 2.12 4.30 -1.20
N LEU A 9 1.79 4.15 -2.48
CA LEU A 9 2.64 4.53 -3.61
C LEU A 9 1.82 5.38 -4.59
N PRO A 10 1.78 6.71 -4.41
CA PRO A 10 1.16 7.62 -5.37
C PRO A 10 1.95 7.63 -6.69
N VAL A 11 1.28 7.40 -7.81
CA VAL A 11 1.87 7.39 -9.16
C VAL A 11 0.96 8.20 -10.09
N ASP A 12 1.28 9.48 -10.27
CA ASP A 12 0.47 10.45 -11.03
C ASP A 12 -1.01 10.44 -10.58
N ARG A 13 -1.92 9.94 -11.43
CA ARG A 13 -3.36 9.88 -11.16
C ARG A 13 -3.81 8.55 -10.52
N PHE A 14 -2.88 7.73 -10.10
CA PHE A 14 -3.14 6.42 -9.51
C PHE A 14 -2.56 6.34 -8.11
N LEU A 15 -3.17 5.49 -7.29
CA LEU A 15 -2.63 5.14 -5.98
C LEU A 15 -2.45 3.62 -5.91
N PHE A 16 -1.19 3.21 -5.84
CA PHE A 16 -0.81 1.83 -5.62
C PHE A 16 -0.45 1.60 -4.15
N VAL A 17 -0.28 0.34 -3.79
CA VAL A 17 0.30 -0.13 -2.54
C VAL A 17 1.46 -1.06 -2.87
N LYS A 18 2.54 -0.96 -2.11
CA LYS A 18 3.69 -1.86 -2.18
C LYS A 18 3.84 -2.61 -0.86
N ILE A 19 3.92 -3.94 -0.95
CA ILE A 19 3.96 -4.85 0.20
C ILE A 19 5.25 -5.65 0.16
N TYR A 20 5.97 -5.68 1.27
CA TYR A 20 7.23 -6.41 1.44
C TYR A 20 7.04 -7.56 2.42
N THR A 21 7.72 -8.68 2.18
CA THR A 21 7.74 -9.82 3.11
C THR A 21 9.11 -10.10 3.70
N ASP A 22 9.15 -10.91 4.76
CA ASP A 22 10.38 -11.43 5.38
C ASP A 22 11.16 -12.40 4.47
N GLU A 23 10.52 -12.91 3.42
CA GLU A 23 11.12 -13.81 2.43
C GLU A 23 11.64 -13.06 1.18
N GLY A 24 11.59 -11.72 1.17
CA GLY A 24 12.06 -10.89 0.05
C GLY A 24 11.08 -10.80 -1.13
N ILE A 25 9.85 -11.26 -0.97
CA ILE A 25 8.79 -11.14 -1.98
C ILE A 25 8.19 -9.73 -1.92
N VAL A 26 7.93 -9.14 -3.08
CA VAL A 26 7.29 -7.83 -3.22
C VAL A 26 5.98 -7.97 -3.98
N GLY A 27 4.89 -7.54 -3.36
CA GLY A 27 3.56 -7.45 -3.97
C GLY A 27 3.19 -6.00 -4.31
N TYR A 28 2.40 -5.84 -5.38
CA TYR A 28 1.79 -4.56 -5.74
C TYR A 28 0.27 -4.72 -5.84
N GLY A 29 -0.46 -3.69 -5.41
CA GLY A 29 -1.91 -3.61 -5.56
C GLY A 29 -2.35 -2.18 -5.88
N GLU A 30 -3.56 -2.00 -6.40
CA GLU A 30 -4.15 -0.69 -6.68
C GLU A 30 -5.26 -0.40 -5.66
N SER A 31 -5.38 0.85 -5.19
CA SER A 31 -6.44 1.21 -4.24
C SER A 31 -7.82 1.31 -4.89
N GLY A 32 -7.90 1.62 -6.19
CA GLY A 32 -9.15 1.83 -6.94
C GLY A 32 -10.01 3.00 -6.44
N ALA A 33 -9.52 3.79 -5.48
CA ALA A 33 -10.24 4.90 -4.86
C ALA A 33 -10.02 6.22 -5.63
N TRP A 34 -10.49 6.25 -6.87
CA TRP A 34 -10.33 7.37 -7.79
C TRP A 34 -10.85 8.70 -7.23
N GLY A 35 -9.99 9.72 -7.18
CA GLY A 35 -10.34 11.04 -6.65
C GLY A 35 -10.34 11.12 -5.11
N VAL A 36 -9.96 10.05 -4.41
CA VAL A 36 -9.91 9.96 -2.95
C VAL A 36 -8.55 9.43 -2.48
N PHE A 37 -7.47 9.94 -3.06
CA PHE A 37 -6.13 9.38 -2.90
C PHE A 37 -5.54 9.61 -1.52
N GLU A 38 -5.56 10.82 -0.98
CA GLU A 38 -4.96 11.10 0.33
C GLU A 38 -5.63 10.33 1.48
N PRO A 39 -6.97 10.22 1.56
CA PRO A 39 -7.63 9.38 2.56
C PRO A 39 -7.34 7.89 2.36
N SER A 40 -7.29 7.43 1.10
CA SER A 40 -6.97 6.03 0.78
C SER A 40 -5.53 5.67 1.16
N ALA A 41 -4.56 6.55 0.86
CA ALA A 41 -3.16 6.40 1.26
C ALA A 41 -3.03 6.37 2.80
N SER A 42 -3.73 7.26 3.49
CA SER A 42 -3.77 7.28 4.96
C SER A 42 -4.32 5.97 5.55
N ALA A 43 -5.32 5.36 4.91
CA ALA A 43 -5.84 4.06 5.31
C ALA A 43 -4.79 2.95 5.10
N ILE A 44 -4.12 2.93 3.94
CA ILE A 44 -3.05 1.97 3.63
C ILE A 44 -1.95 2.05 4.69
N ASP A 45 -1.41 3.25 4.97
CA ASP A 45 -0.30 3.43 5.91
C ASP A 45 -0.72 3.19 7.38
N LYS A 46 -1.99 3.42 7.71
CA LYS A 46 -2.54 3.11 9.05
C LYS A 46 -2.71 1.61 9.25
N PHE A 47 -3.40 0.93 8.34
CA PHE A 47 -3.71 -0.49 8.51
C PHE A 47 -2.50 -1.38 8.23
N GLY A 48 -1.56 -0.93 7.39
CA GLY A 48 -0.29 -1.59 7.13
C GLY A 48 0.58 -1.83 8.37
N ARG A 49 0.40 -1.05 9.44
CA ARG A 49 1.10 -1.24 10.72
C ARG A 49 0.62 -2.43 11.54
N TYR A 50 -0.49 -3.04 11.17
CA TYR A 50 -1.10 -4.18 11.86
C TYR A 50 -0.94 -5.50 11.09
N LEU A 51 -0.18 -5.48 10.00
CA LEU A 51 0.13 -6.64 9.14
C LEU A 51 1.58 -7.07 9.35
#